data_AF-A0A699X3S6-F1
#
_entry.id   AF-A0A699X3S6-F1
#
_cell.length_a   1.000
_cell.length_b   1.000
_cell.length_c   1.000
_cell.angle_alpha   90.00
_cell.angle_beta   90.00
_cell.angle_gamma   90.00
#
_symmetry.space_group_name_H-M   'P 1'
#
loop_
_entity.id
_entity.type
_entity.pdbx_description
1 polymer ?
#
loop_
_entity_poly.entity_id
_entity_poly.type
_entity_poly.pdbx_seq_one_letter_code
_entity_poly.pdbx_strand_id
1 'polypeptide(L)'
;LRGSRSLTGNNEALVVIDGVISTNDVLGALNPDDIASVSVLKGANAAALYGSQASNGALVITTKRGGNTAQVTLSHTSQFESISFLPKFQTEFGPGSP
;
A
#
# COMPACT_ATOMS: atom_id res chain seq x y z
N LEU A 1 2.61 6.37 9.05
CA LEU A 1 3.88 5.69 8.69
C LEU A 1 5.06 6.05 9.63
N ARG A 2 4.89 5.92 10.97
CA ARG A 2 5.93 5.94 12.03
C ARG A 2 5.34 5.47 13.38
N GLY A 3 4.67 4.32 13.40
CA GLY A 3 3.86 3.88 14.56
C GLY A 3 2.54 4.66 14.73
N SER A 4 1.70 4.23 15.67
CA SER A 4 0.43 4.90 16.01
C SER A 4 0.72 6.25 16.70
N ARG A 5 0.36 7.36 16.06
CA ARG A 5 0.47 8.71 16.64
C ARG A 5 -0.85 9.20 17.23
N SER A 6 -1.89 8.38 17.14
CA SER A 6 -3.21 8.65 17.69
C SER A 6 -3.79 7.37 18.27
N LEU A 7 -4.39 7.48 19.47
CA LEU A 7 -5.05 6.38 20.17
C LEU A 7 -6.47 6.10 19.64
N THR A 8 -7.05 7.05 18.90
CA THR A 8 -8.43 6.99 18.39
C THR A 8 -8.62 7.57 16.98
N GLY A 9 -7.57 8.11 16.35
CA GLY A 9 -7.67 8.88 15.10
C GLY A 9 -6.86 8.34 13.93
N ASN A 10 -7.33 8.67 12.72
CA ASN A 10 -6.77 8.24 11.44
C ASN A 10 -5.26 8.55 11.32
N ASN A 11 -4.45 7.50 11.27
CA ASN A 11 -2.99 7.57 11.23
C ASN A 11 -2.43 7.27 9.81
N GLU A 12 -3.33 7.33 8.82
CA GLU A 12 -3.03 7.10 7.42
C GLU A 12 -2.20 8.26 6.85
N ALA A 13 -1.34 7.94 5.90
CA ALA A 13 -0.62 8.95 5.13
C ALA A 13 -1.56 9.52 4.05
N LEU A 14 -1.35 10.78 3.70
CA LEU A 14 -2.06 11.39 2.58
C LEU A 14 -1.63 10.73 1.28
N VAL A 15 -2.56 10.33 0.41
CA VAL A 15 -2.22 9.84 -0.93
C VAL A 15 -2.29 10.99 -1.92
N VAL A 16 -1.26 11.13 -2.74
CA VAL A 16 -1.18 12.11 -3.81
C VAL A 16 -0.87 11.38 -5.11
N ILE A 17 -1.72 11.53 -6.12
CA ILE A 17 -1.55 10.91 -7.44
C ILE A 17 -1.40 12.04 -8.45
N ASP A 18 -0.26 12.08 -9.15
CA ASP A 18 0.06 13.09 -10.17
C ASP A 18 -0.08 14.55 -9.67
N GLY A 19 0.18 14.77 -8.37
CA GLY A 19 0.10 16.09 -7.72
C GLY A 19 -1.28 16.44 -7.15
N VAL A 20 -2.29 15.58 -7.33
CA VAL A 20 -3.64 15.76 -6.78
C VAL A 20 -3.83 14.88 -5.56
N ILE A 21 -4.40 15.44 -4.49
CA ILE A 21 -4.74 14.68 -3.28
C ILE A 21 -5.87 13.70 -3.62
N SER A 22 -5.63 12.42 -3.34
CA SER A 22 -6.53 11.31 -3.65
C SER A 22 -6.81 10.47 -2.42
N THR A 23 -7.82 9.59 -2.51
CA THR A 23 -8.19 8.65 -1.46
C THR A 23 -7.51 7.30 -1.66
N ASN A 24 -7.50 6.48 -0.61
CA ASN A 24 -6.97 5.11 -0.68
C ASN A 24 -7.77 4.23 -1.67
N ASP A 25 -9.05 4.53 -1.91
CA ASP A 25 -9.86 3.80 -2.88
C ASP A 25 -9.35 4.00 -4.31
N VAL A 26 -8.96 5.25 -4.64
CA VAL A 26 -8.39 5.58 -5.94
C VAL A 26 -7.02 4.92 -6.11
N LEU A 27 -6.25 4.79 -5.03
CA LEU A 27 -4.99 4.05 -5.04
C LEU A 27 -5.20 2.55 -5.30
N GLY A 28 -6.21 1.94 -4.67
CA GLY A 28 -6.53 0.52 -4.87
C GLY A 28 -7.04 0.20 -6.27
N ALA A 29 -7.67 1.18 -6.94
CA ALA A 29 -8.14 1.05 -8.31
C ALA A 29 -7.05 1.28 -9.37
N LEU A 30 -5.87 1.80 -8.99
CA LEU A 30 -4.79 2.10 -9.92
C LEU A 30 -4.07 0.82 -10.34
N ASN A 31 -3.94 0.60 -11.65
CA ASN A 31 -3.15 -0.52 -12.16
C ASN A 31 -1.66 -0.29 -11.78
N PRO A 32 -1.00 -1.26 -11.13
CA PRO A 32 0.43 -1.15 -10.81
C PRO A 32 1.31 -0.97 -12.05
N ASP A 33 0.91 -1.49 -13.21
CA ASP A 33 1.65 -1.30 -14.47
C ASP A 33 1.67 0.16 -14.94
N ASP A 34 0.72 0.98 -14.50
CA ASP A 34 0.65 2.41 -14.86
C ASP A 34 1.47 3.29 -13.90
N ILE A 35 1.99 2.75 -12.80
CA ILE A 35 2.81 3.50 -11.85
C ILE A 35 4.22 3.66 -12.40
N ALA A 36 4.66 4.92 -12.56
CA ALA A 36 6.03 5.24 -12.93
C ALA A 36 6.94 5.26 -11.69
N SER A 37 6.48 5.88 -10.61
CA SER A 37 7.24 5.94 -9.36
C SER A 37 6.34 6.18 -8.14
N VAL A 38 6.81 5.69 -6.99
CA VAL A 38 6.20 5.91 -5.69
C VAL A 38 7.24 6.54 -4.77
N SER A 39 6.94 7.72 -4.23
CA SER A 39 7.79 8.45 -3.31
C SER A 39 7.09 8.64 -1.97
N VAL A 40 7.78 8.26 -0.89
CA VAL A 40 7.26 8.40 0.47
C VAL A 40 7.87 9.64 1.11
N LEU A 41 7.06 10.68 1.25
CA LEU A 41 7.43 11.90 1.97
C LEU A 41 7.15 11.74 3.46
N LYS A 42 8.20 11.87 4.28
CA LYS A 42 8.12 11.68 5.73
C LYS A 42 7.84 13.03 6.42
N GLY A 43 6.75 13.07 7.21
CA GLY A 43 6.49 14.10 8.23
C GLY A 43 6.63 15.54 7.76
N ALA A 44 7.77 16.18 8.05
CA ALA A 44 8.01 17.60 7.78
C ALA A 44 7.99 17.95 6.29
N ASN A 45 8.58 17.11 5.43
CA ASN A 45 8.67 17.40 4.00
C ASN A 45 7.31 17.26 3.29
N ALA A 46 6.45 16.38 3.81
CA ALA A 46 5.11 16.18 3.28
C ALA A 46 4.18 17.32 3.69
N ALA A 47 4.23 17.73 4.96
CA ALA A 47 3.44 18.83 5.49
C ALA A 47 3.78 20.19 4.86
N ALA A 48 5.04 20.39 4.47
CA ALA A 48 5.47 21.60 3.76
C ALA A 48 4.81 21.77 2.38
N LEU A 49 4.51 20.66 1.71
CA LEU A 49 3.94 20.67 0.35
C LEU A 49 2.42 20.54 0.34
N TYR A 50 1.85 19.73 1.24
CA TYR A 50 0.43 19.37 1.24
C TYR A 50 -0.32 19.76 2.53
N GLY A 51 0.31 20.55 3.40
CA GLY A 51 -0.33 21.11 4.60
C GLY A 51 -0.59 20.09 5.72
N SER A 52 -1.53 20.42 6.60
CA SER A 52 -1.79 19.66 7.83
C SER A 52 -2.24 18.23 7.59
N GLN A 53 -2.89 17.95 6.45
CA GLN A 53 -3.34 16.61 6.08
C GLN A 53 -2.17 15.65 5.84
N ALA A 54 -0.99 16.17 5.48
CA ALA A 54 0.23 15.39 5.29
C ALA A 54 1.13 15.32 6.54
N SER A 55 0.64 15.74 7.71
CA SER A 55 1.37 15.65 8.99
C SER A 55 1.77 14.22 9.36
N ASN A 56 1.01 13.24 8.87
CA ASN A 56 1.26 11.80 9.02
C ASN A 56 2.20 11.21 7.96
N GLY A 57 2.64 12.05 7.00
CA GLY A 57 3.37 11.69 5.79
C GLY A 57 2.48 11.74 4.55
N ALA A 58 3.09 11.71 3.37
CA ALA A 58 2.39 11.60 2.10
C ALA A 58 3.02 10.52 1.21
N LEU A 59 2.17 9.76 0.53
CA LEU A 59 2.54 8.84 -0.54
C LEU A 59 2.30 9.55 -1.86
N VAL A 60 3.37 9.94 -2.55
CA VAL A 60 3.30 10.62 -3.84
C VAL A 60 3.52 9.59 -4.93
N ILE A 61 2.52 9.42 -5.79
CA ILE A 61 2.51 8.47 -6.89
C ILE A 61 2.50 9.26 -8.17
N THR A 62 3.38 8.88 -9.09
CA THR A 62 3.44 9.45 -10.44
C THR A 62 3.11 8.36 -11.43
N THR A 63 2.18 8.61 -12.33
CA THR A 63 1.80 7.67 -13.39
C THR A 63 2.70 7.81 -14.62
N LYS A 64 2.79 6.73 -15.41
CA LYS A 64 3.51 6.72 -16.68
C LYS A 64 2.78 7.62 -17.66
N ARG A 65 3.50 8.57 -18.27
CA ARG A 65 3.00 9.37 -19.39
C ARG A 65 3.54 8.84 -20.71
N GLY A 66 2.77 8.99 -21.78
CA GLY A 66 3.19 8.62 -23.13
C GLY A 66 4.47 9.39 -23.53
N GLY A 67 5.47 8.66 -23.99
CA GLY A 67 6.65 9.23 -24.63
C GLY A 67 6.44 9.41 -26.14
N ASN A 68 7.33 10.16 -26.80
CA ASN A 68 7.27 10.42 -28.25
C ASN A 68 7.49 9.17 -29.14
N THR A 69 7.72 8.00 -28.54
CA THR A 69 8.00 6.75 -29.25
C THR A 69 6.97 5.71 -28.86
N ALA A 70 6.36 5.06 -29.85
CA ALA A 70 5.43 3.96 -29.60
C ALA A 70 6.18 2.80 -28.94
N GLN A 71 5.84 2.50 -27.69
CA GLN A 71 6.45 1.44 -26.90
C GLN A 71 5.34 0.53 -26.38
N VAL A 72 5.37 -0.74 -26.78
CA VAL A 72 4.39 -1.75 -26.34
C VAL A 72 5.04 -2.61 -25.25
N THR A 73 4.46 -2.61 -24.06
CA THR A 73 4.92 -3.45 -22.94
C THR A 73 3.90 -4.56 -22.71
N LEU A 74 4.36 -5.81 -22.72
CA LEU A 74 3.56 -6.99 -22.40
C LEU A 74 4.07 -7.57 -21.08
N SER A 75 3.20 -7.59 -20.08
CA SER A 75 3.48 -8.18 -18.76
C SER A 75 2.64 -9.45 -18.60
N HIS A 76 3.26 -10.54 -18.14
CA HIS A 76 2.57 -11.78 -17.80
C HIS A 76 3.10 -12.32 -16.48
N THR A 77 2.21 -12.53 -15.50
CA THR A 77 2.57 -12.96 -14.15
C THR A 77 1.78 -14.21 -13.79
N SER A 78 2.47 -15.30 -13.47
CA SER A 78 1.86 -16.53 -12.95
C SER A 78 2.17 -16.66 -11.46
N GLN A 79 1.14 -16.81 -10.64
CA GLN A 79 1.26 -16.97 -9.19
C GLN A 79 0.73 -18.35 -8.77
N PHE A 80 1.50 -19.05 -7.93
CA PHE A 80 1.10 -20.32 -7.31
C PHE A 80 1.06 -20.11 -5.80
N GLU A 81 -0.04 -20.49 -5.16
CA GLU A 81 -0.26 -20.28 -3.73
C GLU A 81 -0.28 -21.62 -2.99
N SER A 82 0.22 -21.61 -1.74
CA SER A 82 0.11 -22.73 -0.80
C SER A 82 -0.27 -22.20 0.57
N ILE A 83 -0.90 -23.05 1.40
CA ILE A 83 -1.41 -22.64 2.71
C ILE A 83 -0.24 -22.25 3.61
N SER A 84 -0.21 -20.99 4.06
CA SER A 84 0.90 -20.44 4.84
C SER A 84 1.02 -21.06 6.23
N PHE A 85 -0.10 -21.45 6.83
CA PHE A 85 -0.15 -22.09 8.15
C PHE A 85 -1.40 -22.95 8.26
N LEU A 86 -1.24 -24.17 8.75
CA LEU A 86 -2.37 -24.99 9.20
C LEU A 86 -2.48 -24.86 10.73
N PRO A 87 -3.70 -24.85 11.28
CA PRO A 87 -3.87 -24.98 12.72
C PRO A 87 -3.22 -26.29 13.19
N LYS A 88 -2.60 -26.26 14.37
CA LYS A 88 -2.06 -27.49 14.98
C LYS A 88 -3.22 -28.38 15.38
N PHE A 89 -3.36 -29.51 14.70
CA PHE A 89 -4.33 -30.53 15.09
C PHE A 89 -3.80 -31.30 16.31
N GLN A 90 -4.69 -31.55 17.27
CA GLN A 90 -4.40 -32.46 18.37
C GLN A 90 -4.35 -33.89 17.83
N THR A 91 -3.21 -34.56 18.01
CA THR A 91 -3.01 -35.96 17.60
C THR A 91 -2.93 -36.94 18.78
N GLU A 92 -3.01 -36.44 20.01
CA GLU A 92 -2.94 -37.25 21.23
C GLU A 92 -4.26 -37.14 22.01
N PHE A 93 -4.91 -38.29 22.18
CA PHE A 93 -6.11 -38.45 23.01
C PHE A 93 -5.72 -39.27 24.22
N GLY A 94 -5.78 -38.68 25.41
CA GLY A 94 -5.54 -39.42 26.65
C GLY A 94 -6.59 -40.53 26.82
N PRO A 95 -6.25 -41.67 27.44
CA PRO A 95 -7.25 -42.66 27.80
C PRO A 95 -8.23 -41.99 28.76
N GLY A 96 -9.48 -41.84 28.35
CA GLY A 96 -10.54 -41.36 29.25
C GLY A 96 -10.53 -42.24 30.50
N SER A 97 -10.23 -41.64 31.65
CA SER A 97 -10.34 -42.36 32.92
C SER A 97 -11.83 -42.65 33.17
N PRO A 98 -12.21 -43.89 33.53
CA PRO A 98 -13.56 -44.20 33.98
C PRO A 98 -13.92 -43.48 35.29
#